data_AF-A0A383E063-F1
#
_entry.id   AF-A0A383E063-F1
#
_cell.length_a   1.000
_cell.length_b   1.000
_cell.length_c   1.000
_cell.angle_alpha   90.00
_cell.angle_beta   90.00
_cell.angle_gamma   90.00
#
_symmetry.space_group_name_H-M   'P 1'
#
loop_
_entity.id
_entity.type
_entity.pdbx_description
1 polymer ?
#
loop_
_entity_poly.entity_id
_entity_poly.type
_entity_poly.pdbx_seq_one_letter_code
_entity_poly.pdbx_strand_id
1 'polypeptide(L)'
;SLVYVNITQPQLNKLGKGVDRLDLKAMFNEKIKSSPTLSVFWPVTTDSSYIDEGFTGSEDDDSTWTFTIPALPELTAYTGNITVRVNATDLAGNLVGSVVDTSAFFLDTTPPAAFTTGSVIPEGSLPKDRWFNEGTDSLKVKYPIQNSDLTLTLGKAQPRMKIVNVGNSEVVVGSPDTLTNTSLPTQSININRQTVLDALGSNFFQSSPPARIVTWVDLYDRANNLSAGAVSL
;
A
#
# COMPACT_ATOMS: atom_id res chain seq x y z
N SER A 1 12.31 -22.07 -12.72
CA SER A 1 12.38 -20.72 -12.10
C SER A 1 11.10 -20.45 -11.31
N LEU A 2 11.09 -19.41 -10.47
CA LEU A 2 9.93 -19.00 -9.68
C LEU A 2 9.45 -17.61 -10.10
N VAL A 3 8.13 -17.44 -10.15
CA VAL A 3 7.45 -16.17 -10.44
C VAL A 3 6.42 -15.90 -9.35
N TYR A 4 6.33 -14.62 -8.94
CA TYR A 4 5.51 -14.15 -7.83
C TYR A 4 4.56 -13.08 -8.35
N VAL A 5 3.25 -13.28 -8.22
CA VAL A 5 2.24 -12.34 -8.71
C VAL A 5 1.34 -11.94 -7.56
N ASN A 6 1.44 -10.69 -7.13
CA ASN A 6 0.46 -10.10 -6.21
C ASN A 6 -0.83 -9.83 -6.98
N ILE A 7 -1.85 -10.67 -6.78
CA ILE A 7 -3.10 -10.57 -7.54
C ILE A 7 -3.94 -9.38 -7.05
N THR A 8 -3.84 -9.03 -5.77
CA THR A 8 -4.56 -7.89 -5.20
C THR A 8 -3.96 -6.57 -5.68
N GLN A 9 -2.64 -6.51 -5.89
CA GLN A 9 -1.91 -5.31 -6.30
C GLN A 9 -0.95 -5.62 -7.47
N PRO A 10 -1.47 -5.89 -8.69
CA PRO A 10 -0.68 -6.42 -9.82
C PRO A 10 0.37 -5.45 -10.36
N GLN A 11 0.27 -4.16 -10.04
CA GLN A 11 1.27 -3.15 -10.37
C GLN A 11 2.55 -3.26 -9.52
N LEU A 12 2.51 -3.97 -8.39
CA LEU A 12 3.65 -4.15 -7.50
C LEU A 12 4.51 -5.32 -7.98
N ASN A 13 5.81 -5.05 -8.17
CA ASN A 13 6.77 -6.08 -8.54
C ASN A 13 7.41 -6.68 -7.29
N LYS A 14 7.16 -7.97 -7.02
CA LYS A 14 7.71 -8.71 -5.86
C LYS A 14 7.51 -7.98 -4.53
N LEU A 15 6.38 -7.28 -4.39
CA LEU A 15 6.02 -6.50 -3.22
C LEU A 15 4.52 -6.65 -2.94
N GLY A 16 4.14 -6.65 -1.66
CA GLY A 16 2.76 -6.60 -1.23
C GLY A 16 2.65 -6.42 0.26
N LYS A 17 1.43 -6.45 0.76
CA LYS A 17 1.10 -6.27 2.17
C LYS A 17 0.21 -7.38 2.70
N GLY A 18 -0.10 -7.33 4.00
CA GLY A 18 -1.10 -8.21 4.61
C GLY A 18 -2.42 -8.19 3.85
N VAL A 19 -3.14 -9.31 3.90
CA VAL A 19 -4.37 -9.63 3.15
C VAL A 19 -4.27 -9.68 1.63
N ASP A 20 -3.14 -9.29 1.02
CA ASP A 20 -2.95 -9.48 -0.41
C ASP A 20 -2.98 -10.98 -0.77
N ARG A 21 -3.45 -11.29 -1.97
CA ARG A 21 -3.42 -12.65 -2.52
C ARG A 21 -2.19 -12.81 -3.41
N LEU A 22 -1.42 -13.88 -3.20
CA LEU A 22 -0.16 -14.11 -3.89
C LEU A 22 -0.19 -15.43 -4.65
N ASP A 23 0.09 -15.39 -5.95
CA ASP A 23 0.37 -16.57 -6.75
C ASP A 23 1.88 -16.82 -6.84
N LEU A 24 2.25 -18.06 -6.56
CA LEU A 24 3.59 -18.61 -6.66
C LEU A 24 3.62 -19.61 -7.81
N LYS A 25 4.29 -19.26 -8.91
CA LYS A 25 4.43 -20.13 -10.08
C LYS A 25 5.82 -20.75 -10.14
N ALA A 26 5.86 -22.08 -10.18
CA ALA A 26 7.07 -22.85 -10.42
C ALA A 26 7.06 -23.36 -11.87
N MET A 27 8.13 -23.06 -12.60
CA MET A 27 8.35 -23.49 -13.98
C MET A 27 9.59 -24.39 -14.04
N PHE A 28 9.40 -25.64 -14.46
CA PHE A 28 10.45 -26.63 -14.63
C PHE A 28 10.89 -26.68 -16.09
N ASN A 29 12.16 -26.99 -16.34
CA ASN A 29 12.72 -27.13 -17.69
C ASN A 29 12.58 -28.54 -18.26
N GLU A 30 11.97 -29.46 -17.51
CA GLU A 30 11.62 -30.81 -17.91
C GLU A 30 10.30 -31.23 -17.25
N LYS A 31 9.72 -32.34 -17.73
CA LYS A 31 8.52 -32.92 -17.14
C LYS A 31 8.83 -33.53 -15.79
N ILE A 32 8.06 -33.15 -14.78
CA ILE A 32 8.17 -33.67 -13.43
C ILE A 32 7.06 -34.67 -13.11
N LYS A 33 7.25 -35.47 -12.07
CA LYS A 33 6.18 -36.24 -11.46
C LYS A 33 5.11 -35.29 -10.92
N SER A 34 3.84 -35.64 -11.11
CA SER A 34 2.65 -34.83 -10.81
C SER A 34 2.33 -34.64 -9.32
N SER A 35 3.35 -34.34 -8.52
CA SER A 35 3.23 -34.05 -7.09
C SER A 35 4.42 -33.23 -6.55
N PRO A 36 4.78 -32.08 -7.17
CA PRO A 36 5.74 -31.18 -6.54
C PRO A 36 5.18 -30.60 -5.23
N THR A 37 6.06 -30.20 -4.32
CA THR A 37 5.68 -29.51 -3.08
C THR A 37 6.34 -28.15 -2.95
N LEU A 38 5.69 -27.28 -2.18
CA LEU A 38 6.11 -25.91 -1.89
C LEU A 38 6.18 -25.71 -0.38
N SER A 39 7.24 -25.06 0.09
CA SER A 39 7.33 -24.53 1.45
C SER A 39 7.60 -23.03 1.39
N VAL A 40 6.83 -22.26 2.16
CA VAL A 40 7.00 -20.82 2.33
C VAL A 40 7.46 -20.56 3.76
N PHE A 41 8.61 -19.92 3.89
CA PHE A 41 9.18 -19.51 5.15
C PHE A 41 9.03 -18.00 5.27
N TRP A 42 8.26 -17.59 6.26
CA TRP A 42 8.04 -16.21 6.57
C TRP A 42 9.29 -15.56 7.18
N PRO A 43 9.38 -14.22 7.21
CA PRO A 43 10.48 -13.51 7.87
C PRO A 43 10.55 -13.70 9.40
N VAL A 44 9.59 -14.43 9.97
CA VAL A 44 9.54 -14.84 11.37
C VAL A 44 9.92 -16.32 11.51
N THR A 45 10.59 -16.68 12.59
CA THR A 45 11.16 -18.04 12.78
C THR A 45 10.17 -19.07 13.32
N THR A 46 8.96 -18.65 13.69
CA THR A 46 7.98 -19.50 14.38
C THR A 46 6.78 -19.90 13.53
N ASP A 47 6.64 -19.36 12.32
CA ASP A 47 5.51 -19.66 11.44
C ASP A 47 5.91 -20.66 10.36
N SER A 48 5.19 -21.78 10.34
CA SER A 48 5.34 -22.91 9.43
C SER A 48 4.02 -23.24 8.73
N SER A 49 3.18 -22.23 8.44
CA SER A 49 1.82 -22.42 7.91
C SER A 49 1.76 -23.12 6.54
N TYR A 50 2.83 -23.05 5.75
CA TYR A 50 2.91 -23.64 4.41
C TYR A 50 4.21 -24.41 4.28
N ILE A 51 4.22 -25.67 4.71
CA ILE A 51 5.39 -26.57 4.61
C ILE A 51 4.99 -27.81 3.83
N ASP A 52 5.75 -28.11 2.77
CA ASP A 52 5.56 -29.26 1.88
C ASP A 52 4.13 -29.36 1.31
N GLU A 53 3.53 -28.20 1.04
CA GLU A 53 2.19 -28.07 0.49
C GLU A 53 2.16 -28.48 -0.98
N GLY A 54 1.09 -29.17 -1.38
CA GLY A 54 0.82 -29.45 -2.78
C GLY A 54 0.44 -28.18 -3.53
N PHE A 55 0.84 -28.07 -4.80
CA PHE A 55 0.41 -26.98 -5.66
C PHE A 55 -1.11 -27.00 -5.86
N THR A 56 -1.73 -25.81 -5.94
CA THR A 56 -3.18 -25.65 -6.07
C THR A 56 -3.67 -25.73 -7.52
N GLY A 57 -2.76 -25.77 -8.50
CA GLY A 57 -3.08 -25.99 -9.91
C GLY A 57 -1.84 -26.21 -10.78
N SER A 58 -2.07 -26.63 -12.01
CA SER A 58 -1.04 -26.79 -13.06
C SER A 58 -1.58 -26.33 -14.41
N GLU A 59 -0.70 -25.80 -15.27
CA GLU A 59 -1.07 -25.34 -16.63
C GLU A 59 -0.93 -26.46 -17.68
N ASP A 60 -0.08 -27.45 -17.44
CA ASP A 60 0.25 -28.56 -18.35
C ASP A 60 0.38 -29.93 -17.65
N ASP A 61 0.02 -30.00 -16.36
CA ASP A 61 0.11 -31.15 -15.46
C ASP A 61 1.52 -31.75 -15.30
N ASP A 62 2.56 -31.10 -15.82
CA ASP A 62 3.91 -31.68 -15.80
C ASP A 62 5.08 -30.69 -15.74
N SER A 63 4.93 -29.40 -16.04
CA SER A 63 6.07 -28.46 -16.08
C SER A 63 5.80 -27.09 -15.46
N THR A 64 4.54 -26.67 -15.39
CA THR A 64 4.15 -25.40 -14.76
C THR A 64 3.11 -25.62 -13.68
N TRP A 65 3.43 -25.17 -12.46
CA TRP A 65 2.62 -25.40 -11.27
C TRP A 65 2.39 -24.09 -10.53
N THR A 66 1.16 -23.86 -10.08
CA THR A 66 0.76 -22.64 -9.34
C THR A 66 0.28 -22.99 -7.94
N PHE A 67 0.79 -22.28 -6.95
CA PHE A 67 0.31 -22.31 -5.58
C PHE A 67 -0.20 -20.92 -5.20
N THR A 68 -1.43 -20.84 -4.71
CA THR A 68 -2.04 -19.57 -4.31
C THR A 68 -2.09 -19.46 -2.80
N ILE A 69 -1.45 -18.42 -2.26
CA ILE A 69 -1.68 -17.98 -0.88
C ILE A 69 -2.91 -17.06 -0.89
N PRO A 70 -4.03 -17.45 -0.26
CA PRO A 70 -5.28 -16.70 -0.34
C PRO A 70 -5.23 -15.34 0.36
N ALA A 71 -4.42 -15.21 1.41
CA ALA A 71 -4.20 -13.98 2.16
C ALA A 71 -2.81 -14.01 2.81
N LEU A 72 -2.00 -12.97 2.57
CA LEU A 72 -0.73 -12.76 3.26
C LEU A 72 -0.96 -12.34 4.73
N PRO A 73 -0.05 -12.69 5.66
CA PRO A 73 -0.21 -12.35 7.07
C PRO A 73 -0.11 -10.84 7.29
N GLU A 74 -0.78 -10.34 8.34
CA GLU A 74 -0.99 -8.89 8.56
C GLU A 74 -0.13 -8.27 9.65
N LEU A 75 0.42 -9.08 10.57
CA LEU A 75 1.17 -8.54 11.70
C LEU A 75 2.50 -7.95 11.23
N THR A 76 2.87 -6.78 11.76
CA THR A 76 4.11 -6.06 11.42
C THR A 76 5.39 -6.90 11.58
N ALA A 77 5.36 -7.92 12.42
CA ALA A 77 6.46 -8.88 12.59
C ALA A 77 6.78 -9.66 11.29
N TYR A 78 5.83 -9.79 10.37
CA TYR A 78 6.01 -10.46 9.08
C TYR A 78 6.66 -9.57 8.01
N THR A 79 6.96 -8.30 8.29
CA THR A 79 7.64 -7.44 7.33
C THR A 79 9.05 -7.97 7.03
N GLY A 80 9.31 -8.28 5.76
CA GLY A 80 10.60 -8.79 5.30
C GLY A 80 10.52 -9.62 4.02
N ASN A 81 11.67 -10.14 3.59
CA ASN A 81 11.73 -11.06 2.45
C ASN A 81 11.24 -12.45 2.85
N ILE A 82 10.25 -12.96 2.13
CA ILE A 82 9.86 -14.37 2.27
C ILE A 82 10.91 -15.25 1.59
N THR A 83 11.07 -16.48 2.09
CA THR A 83 11.84 -17.52 1.42
C THR A 83 10.90 -18.59 0.89
N VAL A 84 11.07 -18.97 -0.37
CA VAL A 84 10.28 -20.04 -0.98
C VAL A 84 11.19 -21.20 -1.36
N ARG A 85 10.77 -22.41 -1.00
CA ARG A 85 11.39 -23.67 -1.40
C ARG A 85 10.42 -24.50 -2.21
N VAL A 86 10.88 -25.02 -3.34
CA VAL A 86 10.13 -26.01 -4.14
C VAL A 86 10.91 -27.30 -4.20
N ASN A 87 10.24 -28.42 -3.98
CA ASN A 87 10.79 -29.76 -4.15
C ASN A 87 10.01 -30.50 -5.25
N ALA A 88 10.73 -31.09 -6.19
CA ALA A 88 10.15 -31.88 -7.27
C ALA A 88 11.05 -33.07 -7.64
N THR A 89 10.42 -34.09 -8.22
CA THR A 89 11.11 -35.27 -8.77
C THR A 89 10.78 -35.44 -10.25
N ASP A 90 11.72 -35.93 -11.04
CA ASP A 90 11.49 -36.26 -12.44
C ASP A 90 10.60 -37.51 -12.54
N LEU A 91 10.24 -37.89 -13.77
CA LEU A 91 9.46 -39.10 -14.01
C LEU A 91 10.20 -40.39 -13.61
N ALA A 92 11.53 -40.36 -13.52
CA ALA A 92 12.37 -41.47 -13.07
C ALA A 92 12.55 -41.53 -11.53
N GLY A 93 12.03 -40.54 -10.80
CA GLY A 93 12.12 -40.43 -9.34
C GLY A 93 13.39 -39.75 -8.83
N ASN A 94 14.23 -39.17 -9.69
CA ASN A 94 15.36 -38.36 -9.26
C ASN A 94 14.87 -36.98 -8.81
N LEU A 95 15.52 -36.39 -7.81
CA LEU A 95 15.27 -34.99 -7.45
C LEU A 95 15.73 -34.07 -8.59
N VAL A 96 14.79 -33.32 -9.16
CA VAL A 96 15.07 -32.34 -10.24
C VAL A 96 15.74 -31.08 -9.67
N GLY A 97 15.53 -30.83 -8.37
CA GLY A 97 16.23 -29.81 -7.61
C GLY A 97 15.38 -29.24 -6.49
N SER A 98 16.05 -28.58 -5.54
CA SER A 98 15.41 -27.68 -4.58
C SER A 98 15.69 -26.25 -5.05
N VAL A 99 14.68 -25.54 -5.53
CA VAL A 99 14.82 -24.10 -5.81
C VAL A 99 14.56 -23.38 -4.50
N VAL A 100 15.56 -22.65 -4.01
CA VAL A 100 15.42 -21.77 -2.84
C VAL A 100 15.62 -20.34 -3.31
N ASP A 101 14.57 -19.52 -3.19
CA ASP A 101 14.63 -18.09 -3.44
C ASP A 101 14.43 -17.34 -2.12
N THR A 102 15.49 -16.72 -1.64
CA THR A 102 15.55 -16.03 -0.33
C THR A 102 15.20 -14.54 -0.42
N SER A 103 14.95 -14.04 -1.63
CA SER A 103 14.55 -12.64 -1.91
C SER A 103 13.39 -12.61 -2.92
N ALA A 104 12.53 -13.61 -2.76
CA ALA A 104 11.42 -13.94 -3.64
C ALA A 104 10.44 -12.79 -3.80
N PHE A 105 10.01 -12.26 -2.67
CA PHE A 105 8.95 -11.29 -2.52
C PHE A 105 9.13 -10.59 -1.18
N PHE A 106 9.06 -9.26 -1.17
CA PHE A 106 9.08 -8.48 0.06
C PHE A 106 7.64 -8.29 0.55
N LEU A 107 7.33 -8.87 1.69
CA LEU A 107 6.09 -8.60 2.40
C LEU A 107 6.31 -7.37 3.27
N ASP A 108 5.55 -6.31 3.03
CA ASP A 108 5.57 -5.09 3.82
C ASP A 108 4.23 -4.91 4.53
N THR A 109 4.23 -5.15 5.83
CA THR A 109 3.04 -5.00 6.69
C THR A 109 3.16 -3.80 7.63
N THR A 110 4.22 -3.00 7.47
CA THR A 110 4.50 -1.89 8.38
C THR A 110 3.89 -0.61 7.81
N PRO A 111 2.85 -0.03 8.43
CA PRO A 111 2.34 1.25 7.98
C PRO A 111 3.36 2.38 8.24
N PRO A 112 3.26 3.50 7.50
CA PRO A 112 4.05 4.70 7.78
C PRO A 112 3.96 5.12 9.26
N ALA A 113 4.98 5.79 9.79
CA ALA A 113 4.90 6.29 11.17
C ALA A 113 3.70 7.24 11.37
N ALA A 114 3.08 7.18 12.55
CA ALA A 114 1.99 8.08 12.91
C ALA A 114 2.45 9.54 12.90
N PHE A 115 1.58 10.44 12.42
CA PHE A 115 1.90 11.85 12.27
C PHE A 115 0.67 12.74 12.49
N THR A 116 0.91 14.02 12.70
CA THR A 116 -0.14 15.05 12.67
C THR A 116 0.00 15.85 11.39
N THR A 117 -1.10 16.05 10.68
CA THR A 117 -1.14 16.93 9.51
C THR A 117 -0.69 18.32 9.94
N GLY A 118 0.20 18.92 9.16
CA GLY A 118 0.75 20.24 9.44
C GLY A 118 -0.22 21.36 9.06
N SER A 119 0.34 22.54 8.78
CA SER A 119 -0.44 23.72 8.43
C SER A 119 -1.20 23.56 7.11
N VAL A 120 -2.43 24.05 7.10
CA VAL A 120 -3.25 24.27 5.90
C VAL A 120 -3.21 25.77 5.59
N ILE A 121 -2.56 26.13 4.49
CA ILE A 121 -2.29 27.53 4.13
C ILE A 121 -3.17 27.88 2.93
N PRO A 122 -4.14 28.81 3.06
CA PRO A 122 -4.87 29.33 1.92
C PRO A 122 -3.97 30.22 1.07
N GLU A 123 -4.04 30.06 -0.25
CA GLU A 123 -3.31 30.83 -1.26
C GLU A 123 -4.30 31.54 -2.21
N GLY A 124 -3.81 32.54 -2.95
CA GLY A 124 -4.61 33.29 -3.93
C GLY A 124 -4.55 34.80 -3.74
N SER A 125 -5.63 35.52 -4.07
CA SER A 125 -5.73 36.97 -3.95
C SER A 125 -6.28 37.38 -2.59
N LEU A 126 -5.45 38.00 -1.74
CA LEU A 126 -5.82 38.36 -0.35
C LEU A 126 -6.30 37.16 0.49
N PRO A 127 -5.52 36.05 0.54
CA PRO A 127 -5.87 34.92 1.38
C PRO A 127 -5.81 35.36 2.84
N LYS A 128 -6.74 34.83 3.64
CA LYS A 128 -6.76 35.07 5.08
C LYS A 128 -6.43 33.77 5.79
N ASP A 129 -5.41 33.80 6.64
CA ASP A 129 -5.00 32.62 7.40
C ASP A 129 -6.18 31.98 8.13
N ARG A 130 -6.30 30.65 8.04
CA ARG A 130 -7.40 29.83 8.56
C ARG A 130 -8.78 30.08 7.94
N TRP A 131 -8.90 30.85 6.87
CA TRP A 131 -10.15 31.09 6.16
C TRP A 131 -10.04 30.67 4.70
N PHE A 132 -10.98 29.84 4.26
CA PHE A 132 -11.24 29.61 2.85
C PHE A 132 -12.26 30.64 2.37
N ASN A 133 -11.78 31.77 1.84
CA ASN A 133 -12.59 32.94 1.46
C ASN A 133 -12.74 33.05 -0.06
N GLU A 134 -13.45 34.06 -0.56
CA GLU A 134 -13.60 34.32 -2.01
C GLU A 134 -12.26 34.45 -2.74
N GLY A 135 -11.27 35.08 -2.09
CA GLY A 135 -9.93 35.26 -2.63
C GLY A 135 -9.03 34.00 -2.61
N THR A 136 -9.47 32.91 -1.98
CA THR A 136 -8.70 31.66 -1.91
C THR A 136 -8.80 30.88 -3.22
N ASP A 137 -7.69 30.71 -3.94
CA ASP A 137 -7.66 29.92 -5.19
C ASP A 137 -7.19 28.48 -4.97
N SER A 138 -6.48 28.21 -3.87
CA SER A 138 -5.91 26.92 -3.52
C SER A 138 -5.55 26.81 -2.04
N LEU A 139 -5.35 25.58 -1.58
CA LEU A 139 -4.88 25.23 -0.25
C LEU A 139 -3.59 24.43 -0.34
N LYS A 140 -2.54 24.93 0.29
CA LYS A 140 -1.30 24.18 0.50
C LYS A 140 -1.35 23.49 1.86
N VAL A 141 -1.44 22.15 1.84
CA VAL A 141 -1.45 21.32 3.05
C VAL A 141 -0.06 20.74 3.23
N LYS A 142 0.61 21.10 4.32
CA LYS A 142 1.90 20.50 4.70
C LYS A 142 1.68 19.30 5.61
N TYR A 143 2.52 18.29 5.48
CA TYR A 143 2.49 17.13 6.37
C TYR A 143 3.91 16.58 6.56
N PRO A 144 4.30 16.23 7.80
CA PRO A 144 5.60 15.62 8.04
C PRO A 144 5.59 14.16 7.59
N ILE A 145 6.77 13.68 7.20
CA ILE A 145 7.02 12.26 6.93
C ILE A 145 8.29 11.83 7.65
N GLN A 146 8.40 10.53 7.93
CA GLN A 146 9.66 9.95 8.39
C GLN A 146 10.56 9.69 7.18
N ASN A 147 11.43 10.63 6.84
CA ASN A 147 12.30 10.53 5.65
C ASN A 147 13.34 9.40 5.70
N SER A 148 13.55 8.77 6.86
CA SER A 148 14.35 7.54 6.98
C SER A 148 13.59 6.27 6.54
N ASP A 149 12.27 6.36 6.37
CA ASP A 149 11.45 5.28 5.85
C ASP A 149 11.48 5.26 4.31
N LEU A 150 12.25 4.32 3.77
CA LEU A 150 12.43 4.18 2.31
C LEU A 150 11.22 3.58 1.60
N THR A 151 10.27 2.99 2.34
CA THR A 151 9.04 2.40 1.78
C THR A 151 8.07 3.50 1.32
N LEU A 152 8.23 4.73 1.82
CA LEU A 152 7.40 5.88 1.44
C LEU A 152 7.61 6.32 -0.02
N THR A 153 8.78 6.11 -0.60
CA THR A 153 9.04 6.51 -1.99
C THR A 153 8.17 5.67 -2.93
N LEU A 154 7.45 6.32 -3.85
CA LEU A 154 6.38 5.74 -4.67
C LEU A 154 5.12 5.31 -3.90
N GLY A 155 5.05 5.60 -2.60
CA GLY A 155 3.80 5.69 -1.87
C GLY A 155 2.98 6.91 -2.31
N LYS A 156 1.90 7.21 -1.57
CA LYS A 156 0.99 8.31 -1.92
C LYS A 156 0.43 9.03 -0.71
N ALA A 157 0.07 10.29 -0.89
CA ALA A 157 -0.62 11.11 0.09
C ALA A 157 -2.00 11.50 -0.45
N GLN A 158 -3.07 11.13 0.26
CA GLN A 158 -4.44 11.46 -0.10
C GLN A 158 -5.00 12.47 0.90
N PRO A 159 -5.33 13.70 0.48
CA PRO A 159 -5.94 14.66 1.38
C PRO A 159 -7.43 14.34 1.57
N ARG A 160 -7.89 14.56 2.79
CA ARG A 160 -9.27 14.41 3.23
C ARG A 160 -9.74 15.64 3.96
N MET A 161 -11.04 15.89 3.89
CA MET A 161 -11.69 16.99 4.60
C MET A 161 -12.98 16.52 5.24
N LYS A 162 -13.40 17.25 6.27
CA LYS A 162 -14.69 17.06 6.92
C LYS A 162 -15.25 18.40 7.39
N ILE A 163 -16.57 18.57 7.30
CA ILE A 163 -17.27 19.69 7.92
C ILE A 163 -17.50 19.38 9.40
N VAL A 164 -16.96 20.23 10.27
CA VAL A 164 -17.10 20.08 11.72
C VAL A 164 -18.58 20.13 12.11
N ASN A 165 -18.99 19.26 13.04
CA ASN A 165 -20.37 19.10 13.51
C ASN A 165 -21.39 18.61 12.47
N VAL A 166 -20.94 18.17 11.29
CA VAL A 166 -21.79 17.50 10.31
C VAL A 166 -21.38 16.04 10.23
N GLY A 167 -22.27 15.14 10.66
CA GLY A 167 -22.06 13.70 10.56
C GLY A 167 -21.92 13.27 9.10
N ASN A 168 -21.08 12.26 8.84
CA ASN A 168 -20.86 11.68 7.50
C ASN A 168 -20.44 12.70 6.42
N SER A 169 -19.79 13.81 6.80
CA SER A 169 -19.26 14.82 5.87
C SER A 169 -17.78 14.62 5.53
N GLU A 170 -17.19 13.50 5.96
CA GLU A 170 -15.83 13.15 5.57
C GLU A 170 -15.80 12.82 4.07
N VAL A 171 -14.83 13.42 3.37
CA VAL A 171 -14.67 13.25 1.95
C VAL A 171 -13.20 13.22 1.55
N VAL A 172 -12.91 12.43 0.52
CA VAL A 172 -11.63 12.43 -0.19
C VAL A 172 -11.58 13.66 -1.11
N VAL A 173 -10.47 14.39 -1.08
CA VAL A 173 -10.36 15.66 -1.82
C VAL A 173 -9.39 15.53 -2.97
N GLY A 174 -9.91 15.46 -4.19
CA GLY A 174 -9.08 15.32 -5.39
C GLY A 174 -8.27 14.02 -5.44
N SER A 175 -7.31 14.01 -6.36
CA SER A 175 -6.43 12.85 -6.57
C SER A 175 -5.32 12.78 -5.52
N PRO A 176 -4.83 11.57 -5.21
CA PRO A 176 -3.65 11.43 -4.35
C PRO A 176 -2.40 11.95 -5.06
N ASP A 177 -1.44 12.45 -4.29
CA ASP A 177 -0.11 12.82 -4.77
C ASP A 177 0.87 11.66 -4.56
N THR A 178 1.68 11.35 -5.57
CA THR A 178 2.68 10.28 -5.49
C THR A 178 3.97 10.83 -4.90
N LEU A 179 4.47 10.17 -3.85
CA LEU A 179 5.68 10.59 -3.15
C LEU A 179 6.92 10.26 -3.98
N THR A 180 7.42 11.24 -4.73
CA THR A 180 8.61 11.07 -5.59
C THR A 180 9.91 11.53 -4.93
N ASN A 181 9.85 12.49 -4.01
CA ASN A 181 11.00 12.97 -3.24
C ASN A 181 10.75 12.90 -1.73
N THR A 182 11.13 11.79 -1.11
CA THR A 182 10.98 11.55 0.32
C THR A 182 12.22 11.93 1.14
N SER A 183 13.22 12.59 0.53
CA SER A 183 14.45 13.01 1.25
C SER A 183 14.19 14.09 2.29
N LEU A 184 13.13 14.90 2.09
CA LEU A 184 12.74 15.95 3.01
C LEU A 184 11.71 15.44 4.04
N PRO A 185 11.84 15.83 5.31
CA PRO A 185 10.94 15.40 6.39
C PRO A 185 9.56 16.06 6.34
N THR A 186 9.33 16.98 5.39
CA THR A 186 8.04 17.64 5.20
C THR A 186 7.70 17.69 3.74
N GLN A 187 6.50 17.24 3.42
CA GLN A 187 5.91 17.26 2.10
C GLN A 187 4.74 18.25 2.08
N SER A 188 4.26 18.55 0.88
CA SER A 188 3.09 19.38 0.71
C SER A 188 2.26 18.92 -0.46
N ILE A 189 0.93 19.01 -0.31
CA ILE A 189 -0.01 18.83 -1.40
C ILE A 189 -0.76 20.13 -1.64
N ASN A 190 -0.94 20.49 -2.91
CA ASN A 190 -1.74 21.65 -3.30
C ASN A 190 -3.12 21.20 -3.78
N ILE A 191 -4.17 21.79 -3.21
CA ILE A 191 -5.56 21.46 -3.52
C ILE A 191 -6.21 22.72 -4.10
N ASN A 192 -6.65 22.66 -5.36
CA ASN A 192 -7.30 23.82 -5.99
C ASN A 192 -8.69 24.08 -5.39
N ARG A 193 -9.12 25.33 -5.45
CA ARG A 193 -10.44 25.76 -4.94
C ARG A 193 -11.55 24.87 -5.45
N GLN A 194 -11.61 24.65 -6.76
CA GLN A 194 -12.67 23.85 -7.39
C GLN A 194 -12.71 22.42 -6.84
N THR A 195 -11.55 21.79 -6.62
CA THR A 195 -11.47 20.44 -6.02
C THR A 195 -12.08 20.40 -4.61
N VAL A 196 -11.88 21.45 -3.81
CA VAL A 196 -12.53 21.57 -2.49
C VAL A 196 -14.05 21.73 -2.64
N LEU A 197 -14.50 22.56 -3.59
CA LEU A 197 -15.92 22.80 -3.84
C LEU A 197 -16.66 21.56 -4.32
N ASP A 198 -16.02 20.78 -5.21
CA ASP A 198 -16.57 19.55 -5.75
C ASP A 198 -16.68 18.48 -4.65
N ALA A 199 -15.72 18.43 -3.73
CA ALA A 199 -15.69 17.44 -2.65
C ALA A 199 -16.68 17.77 -1.51
N LEU A 200 -16.70 19.01 -1.02
CA LEU A 200 -17.54 19.41 0.13
C LEU A 200 -18.91 19.96 -0.28
N GLY A 201 -19.09 20.30 -1.56
CA GLY A 201 -20.27 20.97 -2.08
C GLY A 201 -20.27 22.49 -1.83
N SER A 202 -21.03 23.22 -2.66
CA SER A 202 -21.15 24.68 -2.58
C SER A 202 -21.95 25.19 -1.37
N ASN A 203 -22.70 24.31 -0.70
CA ASN A 203 -23.54 24.65 0.46
C ASN A 203 -22.71 25.02 1.71
N PHE A 204 -21.43 24.65 1.74
CA PHE A 204 -20.52 24.99 2.85
C PHE A 204 -20.36 26.50 3.07
N PHE A 205 -20.46 27.34 2.03
CA PHE A 205 -20.33 28.81 2.16
C PHE A 205 -21.60 29.52 2.62
N GLN A 206 -22.73 28.82 2.66
CA GLN A 206 -24.03 29.43 2.93
C GLN A 206 -24.46 29.27 4.39
N SER A 207 -23.64 28.63 5.23
CA SER A 207 -23.99 28.41 6.63
C SER A 207 -23.77 29.66 7.48
N SER A 208 -24.68 29.87 8.45
CA SER A 208 -24.51 30.86 9.52
C SER A 208 -24.58 30.13 10.87
N PRO A 209 -23.49 30.11 11.68
CA PRO A 209 -22.18 30.69 11.41
C PRO A 209 -21.43 29.98 10.26
N PRO A 210 -20.33 30.58 9.72
CA PRO A 210 -19.50 29.93 8.73
C PRO A 210 -19.07 28.55 9.20
N ALA A 211 -19.18 27.57 8.32
CA ALA A 211 -18.81 26.21 8.65
C ALA A 211 -17.30 26.11 8.86
N ARG A 212 -16.87 25.16 9.69
CA ARG A 212 -15.46 24.87 9.95
C ARG A 212 -15.08 23.61 9.20
N ILE A 213 -13.94 23.62 8.52
CA ILE A 213 -13.37 22.45 7.85
C ILE A 213 -12.19 21.97 8.69
N VAL A 214 -12.11 20.66 8.87
CA VAL A 214 -10.87 20.01 9.28
C VAL A 214 -10.30 19.27 8.08
N THR A 215 -8.98 19.32 7.95
CA THR A 215 -8.24 18.68 6.86
C THR A 215 -7.19 17.77 7.46
N TRP A 216 -7.01 16.60 6.87
CA TRP A 216 -5.88 15.73 7.18
C TRP A 216 -5.39 15.02 5.92
N VAL A 217 -4.26 14.33 6.04
CA VAL A 217 -3.67 13.55 4.96
C VAL A 217 -3.63 12.09 5.39
N ASP A 218 -4.12 11.20 4.53
CA ASP A 218 -3.86 9.77 4.60
C ASP A 218 -2.54 9.49 3.87
N LEU A 219 -1.56 8.95 4.58
CA LEU A 219 -0.25 8.59 4.03
C LEU A 219 -0.21 7.09 3.77
N TYR A 220 0.18 6.73 2.56
CA TYR A 220 0.38 5.35 2.15
C TYR A 220 1.83 5.14 1.74
N ASP A 221 2.43 4.04 2.19
CA ASP A 221 3.72 3.59 1.64
C ASP A 221 3.55 2.97 0.23
N ARG A 222 4.65 2.46 -0.34
CA ARG A 222 4.67 1.80 -1.65
C ARG A 222 3.86 0.51 -1.68
N ALA A 223 3.80 -0.25 -0.58
CA ALA A 223 3.00 -1.47 -0.48
C ALA A 223 1.51 -1.17 -0.20
N ASN A 224 1.16 0.10 -0.05
CA ASN A 224 -0.18 0.64 0.20
C ASN A 224 -0.69 0.33 1.63
N ASN A 225 0.20 0.25 2.63
CA ASN A 225 -0.17 0.32 4.04
C ASN A 225 -0.51 1.77 4.41
N LEU A 226 -1.53 1.97 5.23
CA LEU A 226 -2.10 3.29 5.54
C LEU A 226 -1.71 3.76 6.95
N SER A 227 -1.31 5.03 7.05
CA SER A 227 -1.39 5.82 8.28
C SER A 227 -2.19 7.10 8.05
N ALA A 228 -3.32 7.21 8.72
CA ALA A 228 -4.13 8.42 8.70
C ALA A 228 -3.48 9.48 9.61
N GLY A 229 -3.20 10.66 9.05
CA GLY A 229 -2.69 11.79 9.82
C GLY A 229 -3.73 12.33 10.78
N ALA A 230 -3.32 12.64 12.01
CA ALA A 230 -4.18 13.40 12.92
C ALA A 230 -4.44 14.81 12.36
N VAL A 231 -5.62 15.37 12.66
CA VAL A 231 -5.99 16.73 12.27
C VAL A 231 -5.18 17.75 13.09
N SER A 232 -4.56 18.75 12.44
CA SER A 232 -4.14 19.99 13.10
C SER A 232 -5.33 20.94 13.25
N LEU A 233 -5.54 21.51 14.44
CA LEU A 233 -6.57 22.51 14.74
C LEU A 233 -6.06 23.95 14.63
#